data_AF-A0AAW8I8L0-F1
#
_entry.id   AF-A0AAW8I8L0-F1
#
_cell.length_a   1.000
_cell.length_b   1.000
_cell.length_c   1.000
_cell.angle_alpha   90.00
_cell.angle_beta   90.00
_cell.angle_gamma   90.00
#
_symmetry.space_group_name_H-M   'P 1'
#
loop_
_entity.id
_entity.type
_entity.pdbx_description
1 polymer ?
#
loop_
_entity_poly.entity_id
_entity_poly.type
_entity_poly.pdbx_seq_one_letter_code
_entity_poly.pdbx_strand_id
1 'polypeptide(L)'
;MKIKILFLAFVSSFCFCKSQSCDEIIKYVKSKNSGITYYSTGSSAISQVTFYSIYDNYKTYYFAIVKFTSNYYREYIYQVGSNTGYNYSMKYMNSAGEAFWKFIHPYNKSLGCAPTFD
;
A
#
# COMPACT_ATOMS: atom_id res chain seq x y z
N MET A 1 55.56 -9.95 -10.39
CA MET A 1 54.44 -9.67 -9.45
C MET A 1 53.65 -8.49 -10.01
N LYS A 2 52.43 -8.76 -10.47
CA LYS A 2 51.17 -8.35 -9.79
C LYS A 2 50.93 -6.84 -9.80
N ILE A 3 50.40 -6.31 -10.91
CA ILE A 3 49.47 -5.18 -10.88
C ILE A 3 48.27 -5.60 -11.73
N LYS A 4 47.28 -6.18 -11.05
CA LYS A 4 45.93 -6.44 -11.58
C LYS A 4 44.93 -5.91 -10.56
N ILE A 5 44.81 -4.60 -10.40
CA ILE A 5 43.70 -4.03 -9.62
C ILE A 5 43.38 -2.65 -10.20
N LEU A 6 42.35 -2.55 -11.05
CA LEU A 6 41.35 -1.48 -10.96
C LEU A 6 40.20 -1.70 -11.96
N PHE A 7 39.40 -2.75 -11.79
CA PHE A 7 38.07 -2.84 -12.41
C PHE A 7 37.17 -3.65 -11.49
N LEU A 8 36.75 -3.04 -10.38
CA LEU A 8 35.70 -3.60 -9.54
C LEU A 8 34.93 -2.50 -8.80
N ALA A 9 34.43 -1.50 -9.51
CA ALA A 9 33.26 -0.73 -9.05
C ALA A 9 32.00 -1.46 -9.53
N PHE A 10 31.82 -2.67 -9.02
CA PHE A 10 30.66 -3.51 -9.32
C PHE A 10 29.48 -3.03 -8.46
N VAL A 11 28.53 -2.38 -9.14
CA VAL A 11 27.09 -2.58 -8.98
C VAL A 11 26.61 -2.78 -7.54
N SER A 12 26.42 -1.69 -6.81
CA SER A 12 25.65 -1.68 -5.57
C SER A 12 24.72 -0.47 -5.56
N SER A 13 23.59 -0.55 -6.28
CA SER A 13 22.58 0.51 -6.20
C SER A 13 21.13 0.09 -6.52
N PHE A 14 20.78 -1.19 -6.47
CA PHE A 14 19.44 -1.64 -6.92
C PHE A 14 18.36 -1.79 -5.82
N CYS A 15 18.61 -1.42 -4.56
CA CYS A 15 17.64 -1.68 -3.48
C CYS A 15 16.68 -0.53 -3.11
N PHE A 16 16.81 0.68 -3.67
CA PHE A 16 16.01 1.83 -3.23
C PHE A 16 14.80 2.21 -4.12
N CYS A 17 14.62 1.61 -5.30
CA CYS A 17 13.58 2.08 -6.24
C CYS A 17 12.13 1.82 -5.79
N LYS A 18 11.85 0.76 -5.02
CA LYS A 18 10.45 0.37 -4.74
C LYS A 18 9.71 1.36 -3.83
N SER A 19 10.34 1.83 -2.75
CA SER A 19 9.71 2.80 -1.85
C SER A 19 9.40 4.11 -2.56
N GLN A 20 10.34 4.62 -3.37
CA GLN A 20 10.15 5.84 -4.15
C GLN A 20 8.97 5.71 -5.12
N SER A 21 8.83 4.55 -5.78
CA SER A 21 7.71 4.29 -6.68
C SER A 21 6.36 4.16 -5.97
N CYS A 22 6.30 3.63 -4.75
CA CYS A 22 5.05 3.52 -4.00
C CYS A 22 4.48 4.87 -3.60
N ASP A 23 5.34 5.80 -3.17
CA ASP A 23 4.94 7.17 -2.83
C ASP A 23 4.41 7.93 -4.05
N GLU A 24 5.00 7.70 -5.23
CA GLU A 24 4.51 8.27 -6.50
C GLU A 24 3.13 7.74 -6.87
N ILE A 25 2.88 6.43 -6.72
CA ILE A 25 1.56 5.84 -6.95
C ILE A 25 0.55 6.44 -5.97
N ILE A 26 0.88 6.53 -4.67
CA ILE A 26 0.01 7.15 -3.66
C ILE A 26 -0.35 8.59 -4.04
N LYS A 27 0.64 9.41 -4.42
CA LYS A 27 0.42 10.78 -4.87
C LYS A 27 -0.49 10.83 -6.09
N TYR A 28 -0.25 9.98 -7.08
CA TYR A 28 -1.10 9.88 -8.28
C TYR A 28 -2.55 9.55 -7.90
N VAL A 29 -2.78 8.51 -7.10
CA VAL A 29 -4.11 8.08 -6.68
C VAL A 29 -4.86 9.20 -5.94
N LYS A 30 -4.19 9.85 -4.98
CA LYS A 30 -4.75 10.98 -4.23
C LYS A 30 -5.04 12.21 -5.08
N SER A 31 -4.30 12.42 -6.18
CA SER A 31 -4.54 13.53 -7.10
C SER A 31 -5.80 13.36 -7.95
N LYS A 32 -6.28 12.12 -8.12
CA LYS A 32 -7.41 11.81 -9.01
C LYS A 32 -8.76 11.80 -8.29
N ASN A 33 -8.79 11.48 -7.01
CA ASN A 33 -10.02 11.33 -6.23
C ASN A 33 -9.72 11.54 -4.73
N SER A 34 -10.66 12.09 -3.96
CA SER A 34 -10.55 12.23 -2.50
C SER A 34 -10.67 10.89 -1.75
N GLY A 35 -11.36 9.91 -2.34
CA GLY A 35 -11.57 8.58 -1.77
C GLY A 35 -12.58 8.54 -0.62
N ILE A 36 -12.88 7.34 -0.15
CA ILE A 36 -13.75 7.08 1.01
C ILE A 36 -12.88 6.58 2.16
N THR A 37 -12.87 7.31 3.27
CA THR A 37 -12.00 7.02 4.41
C THR A 37 -12.77 6.42 5.58
N TYR A 38 -12.21 5.36 6.16
CA TYR A 38 -12.66 4.69 7.36
C TYR A 38 -11.59 4.83 8.45
N TYR A 39 -11.94 5.48 9.56
CA TYR A 39 -11.06 5.66 10.70
C TYR A 39 -11.33 4.59 11.76
N SER A 40 -10.29 4.14 12.45
CA SER A 40 -10.37 3.06 13.44
C SER A 40 -9.62 3.47 14.71
N THR A 41 -10.14 4.50 15.39
CA THR A 41 -9.50 5.17 16.54
C THR A 41 -9.20 4.27 17.74
N GLY A 42 -9.92 3.15 17.90
CA GLY A 42 -9.70 2.17 18.96
C GLY A 42 -8.91 0.92 18.54
N SER A 43 -8.50 0.81 17.27
CA SER A 43 -7.82 -0.40 16.80
C SER A 43 -6.31 -0.33 17.05
N SER A 44 -5.75 -1.39 17.62
CA SER A 44 -4.29 -1.57 17.77
C SER A 44 -3.58 -1.96 16.48
N ALA A 45 -4.31 -2.33 15.42
CA ALA A 45 -3.74 -2.82 14.16
C ALA A 45 -3.79 -1.77 13.05
N ILE A 46 -4.97 -1.20 12.80
CA ILE A 46 -5.23 -0.32 11.65
C ILE A 46 -5.76 1.01 12.18
N SER A 47 -5.11 2.12 11.85
CA SER A 47 -5.60 3.44 12.24
C SER A 47 -6.60 4.00 11.22
N GLN A 48 -6.37 3.72 9.93
CA GLN A 48 -7.15 4.29 8.84
C GLN A 48 -7.02 3.44 7.57
N VAL A 49 -8.10 3.34 6.81
CA VAL A 49 -8.09 2.88 5.43
C VAL A 49 -8.85 3.86 4.55
N THR A 50 -8.27 4.26 3.43
CA THR A 50 -8.95 5.07 2.41
C THR A 50 -9.03 4.31 1.09
N PHE A 51 -10.24 4.19 0.53
CA PHE A 51 -10.49 3.53 -0.75
C PHE A 51 -10.65 4.55 -1.87
N TYR A 52 -10.05 4.26 -3.02
CA TYR A 52 -10.11 5.10 -4.22
C TYR A 52 -10.61 4.28 -5.41
N SER A 53 -11.42 4.93 -6.26
CA SER A 53 -11.85 4.43 -7.56
C SER A 53 -11.36 5.41 -8.62
N ILE A 54 -10.48 4.95 -9.51
CA ILE A 54 -9.88 5.75 -10.57
C ILE A 54 -10.37 5.21 -11.90
N TYR A 55 -11.03 6.06 -12.68
CA TYR A 55 -11.37 5.76 -14.07
C TYR A 55 -10.25 6.26 -14.97
N ASP A 56 -9.59 5.35 -15.68
CA ASP A 56 -8.48 5.65 -16.57
C ASP A 56 -8.44 4.65 -17.74
N ASN A 57 -8.17 5.10 -18.96
CA ASN A 57 -8.14 4.28 -20.17
C ASN A 57 -9.35 3.33 -20.31
N TYR A 58 -10.55 3.84 -20.09
CA TYR A 58 -11.82 3.09 -20.16
C TYR A 58 -11.96 1.93 -19.15
N LYS A 59 -11.11 1.90 -18.12
CA LYS A 59 -11.15 0.90 -17.04
C LYS A 59 -11.21 1.59 -15.69
N THR A 60 -11.88 0.95 -14.73
CA THR A 60 -11.88 1.40 -13.34
C THR A 60 -10.89 0.58 -12.53
N TYR A 61 -9.98 1.26 -11.85
CA TYR A 61 -9.00 0.69 -10.94
C TYR A 61 -9.37 1.06 -9.51
N TYR A 62 -9.24 0.09 -8.61
CA TYR A 62 -9.59 0.25 -7.20
C TYR A 62 -8.34 0.13 -6.33
N PHE A 63 -8.17 1.07 -5.41
CA PHE A 63 -7.03 1.12 -4.51
C PHE A 63 -7.47 1.24 -3.07
N ALA A 64 -6.69 0.65 -2.16
CA ALA A 64 -6.78 0.87 -0.73
C ALA A 64 -5.44 1.44 -0.24
N ILE A 65 -5.50 2.58 0.44
CA ILE A 65 -4.36 3.14 1.18
C ILE A 65 -4.59 2.85 2.66
N VAL A 66 -3.67 2.11 3.27
CA VAL A 66 -3.76 1.65 4.66
C VAL A 66 -2.71 2.34 5.50
N LYS A 67 -3.12 2.80 6.68
CA LYS A 67 -2.24 3.30 7.75
C LYS A 67 -2.38 2.38 8.96
N PHE A 68 -1.27 1.81 9.41
CA PHE A 68 -1.23 0.94 10.58
C PHE A 68 -1.07 1.74 11.86
N THR A 69 -1.68 1.30 12.95
CA THR A 69 -1.59 2.00 14.24
C THR A 69 -0.15 2.07 14.75
N SER A 70 0.67 1.06 14.49
CA SER A 70 2.10 1.02 14.85
C SER A 70 2.94 2.06 14.10
N ASN A 71 2.48 2.57 12.96
CA ASN A 71 3.18 3.60 12.20
C ASN A 71 2.17 4.50 11.47
N TYR A 72 1.64 5.46 12.22
CA TYR A 72 0.59 6.37 11.75
C TYR A 72 1.02 7.27 10.58
N TYR A 73 2.31 7.53 10.38
CA TYR A 73 2.78 8.43 9.32
C TYR A 73 3.00 7.72 7.99
N ARG A 74 3.14 6.39 8.02
CA ARG A 74 3.40 5.62 6.80
C ARG A 74 2.10 5.12 6.18
N GLU A 75 2.02 5.27 4.87
CA GLU A 75 0.91 4.80 4.04
C GLU A 75 1.36 3.63 3.19
N TYR A 76 0.48 2.65 3.03
CA TYR A 76 0.73 1.46 2.23
C TYR A 76 -0.41 1.30 1.22
N ILE A 77 -0.07 1.20 -0.06
CA ILE A 77 -1.05 1.13 -1.14
C ILE A 77 -1.20 -0.28 -1.68
N TYR A 78 -2.45 -0.67 -1.92
CA TYR A 78 -2.86 -1.95 -2.48
C TYR A 78 -3.77 -1.67 -3.67
N GLN A 79 -3.53 -2.35 -4.80
CA GLN A 79 -4.53 -2.46 -5.85
C GLN A 79 -5.46 -3.62 -5.49
N VAL A 80 -6.76 -3.33 -5.33
CA VAL A 80 -7.77 -4.24 -4.76
C VAL A 80 -8.92 -4.48 -5.74
N GLY A 81 -9.84 -5.37 -5.39
CA GLY A 81 -11.07 -5.60 -6.15
C GLY A 81 -12.14 -4.53 -5.92
N SER A 82 -13.10 -4.43 -6.84
CA SER A 82 -14.22 -3.48 -6.78
C SER A 82 -15.06 -3.59 -5.50
N ASN A 83 -15.22 -4.80 -4.97
CA ASN A 83 -16.05 -5.07 -3.79
C ASN A 83 -15.29 -4.96 -2.46
N THR A 84 -13.97 -4.75 -2.49
CA THR A 84 -13.15 -4.76 -1.27
C THR A 84 -13.54 -3.65 -0.30
N GLY A 85 -13.78 -2.43 -0.80
CA GLY A 85 -14.19 -1.30 0.04
C GLY A 85 -15.52 -1.55 0.75
N TYR A 86 -16.52 -2.07 0.01
CA TYR A 86 -17.81 -2.46 0.57
C TYR A 86 -17.67 -3.54 1.66
N ASN A 87 -16.98 -4.63 1.36
CA ASN A 87 -16.78 -5.74 2.30
C ASN A 87 -16.04 -5.30 3.58
N TYR A 88 -15.00 -4.46 3.43
CA TYR A 88 -14.28 -3.89 4.57
C TYR A 88 -15.21 -3.02 5.43
N SER A 89 -15.98 -2.13 4.80
CA SER A 89 -16.89 -1.21 5.49
C SER A 89 -17.93 -1.90 6.37
N MET A 90 -18.35 -3.11 5.99
CA MET A 90 -19.32 -3.89 6.76
C MET A 90 -18.74 -4.53 8.02
N LYS A 91 -17.41 -4.63 8.14
CA LYS A 91 -16.74 -5.42 9.19
C LYS A 91 -15.74 -4.62 10.01
N TYR A 92 -15.21 -3.52 9.51
CA TYR A 92 -14.11 -2.80 10.16
C TYR A 92 -14.45 -2.24 11.54
N MET A 93 -15.73 -1.91 11.81
CA MET A 93 -16.16 -1.45 13.13
C MET A 93 -16.08 -2.54 14.20
N ASN A 94 -16.19 -3.82 13.82
CA ASN A 94 -16.03 -4.95 14.75
C ASN A 94 -14.54 -5.22 15.02
N SER A 95 -13.74 -5.26 13.94
CA SER A 95 -12.29 -5.40 14.02
C SER A 95 -11.66 -4.94 12.71
N ALA A 96 -11.00 -3.77 12.75
CA ALA A 96 -10.31 -3.23 11.58
C ALA A 96 -9.14 -4.12 11.14
N GLY A 97 -8.45 -4.75 12.08
CA GLY A 97 -7.38 -5.72 11.80
C GLY A 97 -7.88 -6.96 11.08
N GLU A 98 -8.98 -7.57 11.55
CA GLU A 98 -9.58 -8.74 10.91
C GLU A 98 -10.12 -8.39 9.51
N ALA A 99 -10.79 -7.24 9.38
CA ALA A 99 -11.28 -6.75 8.10
C ALA A 99 -10.13 -6.51 7.10
N PHE A 100 -9.01 -5.95 7.56
CA PHE A 100 -7.79 -5.80 6.76
C PHE A 100 -7.28 -7.16 6.28
N TRP A 101 -7.04 -8.09 7.20
CA TRP A 101 -6.48 -9.42 6.89
C TRP A 101 -7.37 -10.20 5.92
N LYS A 102 -8.68 -10.06 6.03
CA LYS A 102 -9.63 -10.79 5.20
C LYS A 102 -9.81 -10.19 3.81
N PHE A 103 -9.88 -8.86 3.70
CA PHE A 103 -10.33 -8.21 2.47
C PHE A 103 -9.24 -7.43 1.72
N ILE A 104 -8.22 -6.92 2.42
CA ILE A 104 -7.15 -6.10 1.83
C ILE A 104 -5.85 -6.88 1.71
N HIS A 105 -5.43 -7.57 2.78
CA HIS A 105 -4.17 -8.31 2.80
C HIS A 105 -3.99 -9.34 1.68
N PRO A 106 -5.03 -10.03 1.15
CA PRO A 106 -4.86 -10.93 0.01
C PRO A 106 -4.24 -10.28 -1.24
N TYR A 107 -4.26 -8.94 -1.31
CA TYR A 107 -3.66 -8.16 -2.40
C TYR A 107 -2.22 -7.69 -2.10
N ASN A 108 -1.55 -8.20 -1.07
CA ASN A 108 -0.23 -7.74 -0.63
C ASN A 108 0.87 -7.75 -1.71
N LYS A 109 0.74 -8.59 -2.74
CA LYS A 109 1.69 -8.69 -3.85
C LYS A 109 1.32 -7.86 -5.08
N SER A 110 0.15 -7.22 -5.13
CA SER A 110 -0.34 -6.59 -6.38
C SER A 110 0.56 -5.45 -6.86
N LEU A 111 1.02 -4.60 -5.95
CA LEU A 111 1.91 -3.47 -6.24
C LEU A 111 3.33 -3.64 -5.65
N GLY A 112 3.53 -4.63 -4.78
CA GLY A 112 4.77 -4.76 -4.01
C GLY A 112 5.03 -3.62 -3.02
N CYS A 113 3.98 -2.85 -2.69
CA CYS A 113 4.01 -1.72 -1.75
C CYS A 113 3.43 -2.06 -0.37
N ALA A 114 3.09 -3.33 -0.13
CA ALA A 114 2.65 -3.80 1.18
C ALA A 114 3.86 -3.85 2.16
N PRO A 115 3.63 -3.65 3.47
CA PRO A 115 4.67 -3.90 4.46
C PRO A 115 5.01 -5.38 4.51
N THR A 116 6.24 -5.67 4.91
CA THR A 116 6.63 -7.00 5.38
C THR A 116 6.16 -7.15 6.83
N PHE A 117 5.47 -8.26 7.10
CA PHE A 117 5.14 -8.68 8.46
C PHE A 117 6.13 -9.79 8.80
N ASP A 118 6.92 -9.59 9.85
CA ASP A 118 7.79 -10.61 10.44
C ASP A 118 7.00 -11.49 11.42
#